data_AF-A0A820LTU8-F1
#
_entry.id   AF-A0A820LTU8-F1
#
_cell.length_a   1.000
_cell.length_b   1.000
_cell.length_c   1.000
_cell.angle_alpha   90.00
_cell.angle_beta   90.00
_cell.angle_gamma   90.00
#
_symmetry.space_group_name_H-M   'P 1'
#
loop_
_entity.id
_entity.type
_entity.pdbx_description
1 polymer ?
#
loop_
_entity_poly.entity_id
_entity_poly.type
_entity_poly.pdbx_seq_one_letter_code
_entity_poly.pdbx_strand_id
1 'polypeptide(L)'
;TGSSDLWVPSIKCSSLCNNHNRYNSNASSTYQVDGDYFLITYGDESYAEGYFDNDVVTINGLTVTNQLFAEVLNMSGFDAPEDGILGLAYPDYTSGGETPLFYNMWMQNLIPQPIFSFYFNPDSSATPGGELIFGGADTSKYTGAITYVNVSVQGYWQF
;
A
#
# COMPACT_ATOMS: atom_id res chain seq x y z
N THR A 1 -6.86 -0.30 3.68
CA THR A 1 -7.06 0.98 4.40
C THR A 1 -6.87 0.88 5.91
N GLY A 2 -6.48 -0.29 6.46
CA GLY A 2 -6.23 -0.45 7.91
C GLY A 2 -4.79 -0.24 8.36
N SER A 3 -3.82 -0.23 7.42
CA SER A 3 -2.41 0.10 7.64
C SER A 3 -1.97 1.21 6.70
N SER A 4 -0.79 1.78 6.96
CA SER A 4 -0.24 2.94 6.24
C SER A 4 1.01 2.62 5.42
N ASP A 5 1.79 1.63 5.86
CA ASP A 5 3.04 1.25 5.22
C ASP A 5 2.81 0.53 3.88
N LEU A 6 3.73 0.75 2.94
CA LEU A 6 3.91 -0.10 1.76
C LEU A 6 5.03 -1.09 2.05
N TRP A 7 4.81 -2.37 1.83
CA TRP A 7 5.86 -3.38 1.95
C TRP A 7 5.76 -4.46 0.89
N VAL A 8 6.93 -4.98 0.50
CA VAL A 8 7.06 -6.09 -0.45
C VAL A 8 8.18 -7.06 -0.01
N PRO A 9 8.11 -8.34 -0.37
CA PRO A 9 9.15 -9.32 -0.03
C PRO A 9 10.48 -8.99 -0.70
N SER A 10 11.59 -9.16 0.03
CA SER A 10 12.95 -9.04 -0.48
C SER A 10 13.43 -10.31 -1.18
N ILE A 11 14.35 -10.20 -2.14
CA ILE A 11 15.17 -11.34 -2.56
C ILE A 11 16.02 -11.94 -1.42
N LYS A 12 16.28 -11.17 -0.35
CA LYS A 12 17.00 -11.59 0.86
C LYS A 12 16.09 -12.34 1.84
N CYS A 13 14.78 -12.43 1.58
CA CYS A 13 13.85 -13.11 2.45
C CYS A 13 14.09 -14.62 2.51
N SER A 14 14.19 -15.16 3.73
CA SER A 14 14.50 -16.58 3.98
C SER A 14 13.29 -17.47 4.29
N SER A 15 12.10 -16.89 4.51
CA SER A 15 10.91 -17.58 5.03
C SER A 15 9.65 -17.23 4.23
N LEU A 16 8.89 -18.24 3.76
CA LEU A 16 7.59 -18.10 3.06
C LEU A 16 7.56 -17.25 1.76
N CYS A 17 8.60 -16.48 1.45
CA CYS A 17 8.66 -15.61 0.26
C CYS A 17 8.96 -16.34 -1.07
N ASN A 18 9.25 -17.65 -1.06
CA ASN A 18 9.74 -18.35 -2.26
C ASN A 18 8.70 -18.44 -3.39
N ASN A 19 7.41 -18.39 -3.05
CA ASN A 19 6.31 -18.43 -4.02
C ASN A 19 5.82 -17.04 -4.44
N HIS A 20 6.47 -15.98 -3.94
CA HIS A 20 6.10 -14.59 -4.19
C HIS A 20 7.12 -13.90 -5.09
N ASN A 21 6.66 -12.85 -5.76
CA ASN A 21 7.57 -11.89 -6.38
C ASN A 21 8.37 -11.18 -5.29
N ARG A 22 9.65 -10.96 -5.59
CA ARG A 22 10.60 -10.41 -4.63
C ARG A 22 11.32 -9.21 -5.21
N TYR A 23 11.34 -8.12 -4.46
CA TYR A 23 12.08 -6.91 -4.77
C TYR A 23 13.58 -7.18 -4.71
N ASN A 24 14.30 -6.69 -5.72
CA ASN A 24 15.75 -6.79 -5.84
C ASN A 24 16.34 -5.39 -5.96
N SER A 25 16.78 -4.83 -4.84
CA SER A 25 17.45 -3.52 -4.78
C SER A 25 18.66 -3.42 -5.70
N ASN A 26 19.42 -4.52 -5.92
CA ASN A 26 20.58 -4.51 -6.82
C ASN A 26 20.22 -4.36 -8.30
N ALA A 27 18.95 -4.58 -8.67
CA ALA A 27 18.48 -4.45 -10.05
C ALA A 27 17.87 -3.06 -10.34
N SER A 28 17.65 -2.24 -9.32
CA SER A 28 17.08 -0.90 -9.46
C SER A 28 18.18 0.17 -9.50
N SER A 29 18.17 1.00 -10.53
CA SER A 29 19.09 2.14 -10.64
C SER A 29 18.63 3.37 -9.85
N THR A 30 17.38 3.37 -9.37
CA THR A 30 16.77 4.45 -8.59
C THR A 30 16.70 4.13 -7.09
N TYR A 31 17.03 2.89 -6.72
CA TYR A 31 17.14 2.46 -5.33
C TYR A 31 18.09 3.34 -4.53
N GLN A 32 17.62 3.75 -3.35
CA GLN A 32 18.41 4.41 -2.32
C GLN A 32 18.16 3.69 -1.00
N VAL A 33 19.26 3.34 -0.33
CA VAL A 33 19.20 2.73 1.00
C VAL A 33 18.68 3.74 2.01
N ASP A 34 17.77 3.30 2.87
CA ASP A 34 17.41 4.00 4.11
C ASP A 34 17.98 3.21 5.30
N GLY A 35 17.52 1.96 5.46
CA GLY A 35 18.08 0.99 6.38
C GLY A 35 17.51 1.03 7.80
N ASP A 36 16.52 1.88 8.07
CA ASP A 36 15.81 1.85 9.34
C ASP A 36 15.00 0.55 9.48
N TYR A 37 14.92 0.04 10.71
CA TYR A 37 14.25 -1.22 10.99
C TYR A 37 12.74 -1.09 10.81
N PHE A 38 12.13 -2.06 10.13
CA PHE A 38 10.70 -2.16 9.92
C PHE A 38 10.13 -3.40 10.60
N LEU A 39 9.04 -3.21 11.36
CA LEU A 39 8.21 -4.29 11.88
C LEU A 39 6.76 -3.81 11.94
N ILE A 40 5.86 -4.57 11.31
CA ILE A 40 4.42 -4.40 11.45
C ILE A 40 3.78 -5.69 11.94
N THR A 41 2.81 -5.57 12.85
CA THR A 41 1.96 -6.67 13.31
C THR A 41 0.51 -6.29 13.11
N TYR A 42 -0.25 -7.19 12.49
CA TYR A 42 -1.67 -7.01 12.23
C TYR A 42 -2.51 -7.60 13.36
N GLY A 43 -3.80 -7.24 13.40
CA GLY A 43 -4.72 -7.66 14.46
C GLY A 43 -4.99 -9.17 14.52
N ASP A 44 -4.67 -9.90 13.45
CA ASP A 44 -4.73 -11.36 13.35
C ASP A 44 -3.41 -12.06 13.71
N GLU A 45 -2.47 -11.32 14.31
CA GLU A 45 -1.12 -11.77 14.69
C GLU A 45 -0.19 -12.09 13.51
N SER A 46 -0.61 -11.84 12.26
CA SER A 46 0.31 -11.84 11.12
C SER A 46 1.31 -10.69 11.25
N TYR A 47 2.52 -10.87 10.71
CA TYR A 47 3.57 -9.85 10.81
C TYR A 47 4.50 -9.86 9.60
N ALA A 48 5.05 -8.70 9.28
CA ALA A 48 6.11 -8.52 8.31
C ALA A 48 7.26 -7.71 8.95
N GLU A 49 8.50 -8.16 8.70
CA GLU A 49 9.71 -7.63 9.31
C GLU A 49 10.79 -7.44 8.25
N GLY A 50 11.52 -6.33 8.31
CA GLY A 50 12.59 -6.03 7.38
C GLY A 50 13.22 -4.67 7.63
N TYR A 51 13.51 -3.97 6.54
CA TYR A 51 14.10 -2.63 6.59
C TYR A 51 13.41 -1.71 5.60
N PHE A 52 13.35 -0.43 5.93
CA PHE A 52 12.93 0.59 4.99
C PHE A 52 14.00 0.82 3.92
N ASP A 53 13.51 1.04 2.71
CA ASP A 53 14.28 1.42 1.53
C ASP A 53 13.49 2.45 0.73
N ASN A 54 14.19 3.17 -0.14
CA ASN A 54 13.59 4.18 -0.99
C ASN A 54 13.76 3.82 -2.48
N ASP A 55 12.69 3.92 -3.25
CA ASP A 55 12.73 3.70 -4.70
C ASP A 55 11.58 4.42 -5.42
N VAL A 56 11.51 4.26 -6.74
CA VAL A 56 10.41 4.70 -7.59
C VAL A 56 9.33 3.63 -7.61
N VAL A 57 8.10 3.99 -7.23
CA VAL A 57 6.94 3.09 -7.27
C VAL A 57 5.98 3.56 -8.35
N THR A 58 5.59 2.67 -9.26
CA THR A 58 4.62 2.97 -10.32
C THR A 58 3.37 2.12 -10.16
N ILE A 59 2.19 2.77 -10.13
CA ILE A 59 0.88 2.10 -10.13
C ILE A 59 0.05 2.64 -11.27
N ASN A 60 -0.30 1.78 -12.22
CA ASN A 60 -1.15 2.13 -13.37
C ASN A 60 -0.72 3.44 -14.09
N GLY A 61 0.59 3.61 -14.30
CA GLY A 61 1.17 4.81 -14.93
C GLY A 61 1.38 6.02 -14.01
N LEU A 62 0.94 5.96 -12.74
CA LEU A 62 1.27 6.95 -11.72
C LEU A 62 2.63 6.60 -11.11
N THR A 63 3.65 7.36 -11.47
CA THR A 63 5.02 7.15 -11.00
C THR A 63 5.34 8.07 -9.83
N VAL A 64 5.39 7.50 -8.62
CA VAL A 64 5.80 8.18 -7.40
C VAL A 64 7.31 8.03 -7.25
N THR A 65 8.01 9.15 -7.17
CA THR A 65 9.45 9.17 -6.89
C THR A 65 9.72 9.27 -5.40
N ASN A 66 10.88 8.80 -4.97
CA ASN A 66 11.34 8.84 -3.59
C ASN A 66 10.36 8.20 -2.58
N GLN A 67 9.69 7.10 -2.94
CA GLN A 67 8.79 6.42 -2.03
C GLN A 67 9.58 5.58 -1.05
N LEU A 68 9.41 5.82 0.25
CA LEU A 68 9.88 4.91 1.28
C LEU A 68 8.92 3.72 1.42
N PHE A 69 9.44 2.51 1.42
CA PHE A 69 8.68 1.28 1.60
C PHE A 69 9.54 0.24 2.30
N ALA A 70 8.94 -0.80 2.88
CA ALA A 70 9.70 -1.84 3.54
C ALA A 70 10.05 -3.00 2.58
N GLU A 71 11.35 -3.30 2.51
CA GLU A 71 11.89 -4.53 1.96
C GLU A 71 11.83 -5.61 3.06
N VAL A 72 10.92 -6.56 2.94
CA VAL A 72 10.60 -7.57 3.98
C VAL A 72 11.52 -8.79 3.87
N LEU A 73 12.17 -9.14 4.98
CA LEU A 73 13.09 -10.29 5.08
C LEU A 73 12.46 -11.50 5.78
N ASN A 74 11.43 -11.26 6.61
CA ASN A 74 10.75 -12.28 7.38
C ASN A 74 9.26 -11.93 7.51
N MET A 75 8.39 -12.91 7.33
CA MET A 75 6.94 -12.71 7.43
C MET A 75 6.24 -14.00 7.85
N SER A 76 5.09 -13.86 8.51
CA SER A 76 4.25 -14.96 8.95
C SER A 76 2.77 -14.57 8.91
N GLY A 77 1.90 -15.56 8.75
CA GLY A 77 0.45 -15.36 8.73
C GLY A 77 -0.11 -14.89 7.38
N PHE A 78 0.70 -14.84 6.33
CA PHE A 78 0.26 -14.56 4.95
C PHE A 78 0.24 -15.85 4.13
N ASP A 79 -0.93 -16.50 4.06
CA ASP A 79 -1.18 -17.67 3.17
C ASP A 79 -2.08 -17.25 2.00
N ALA A 80 -1.72 -16.14 1.37
CA ALA A 80 -2.52 -15.47 0.35
C ALA A 80 -1.69 -15.27 -0.93
N PRO A 81 -2.31 -15.19 -2.13
CA PRO A 81 -1.58 -15.08 -3.39
C PRO A 81 -0.91 -13.71 -3.59
N GLU A 82 -1.27 -12.70 -2.81
CA GLU A 82 -0.70 -11.36 -2.89
C GLU A 82 0.75 -11.33 -2.40
N ASP A 83 1.61 -10.60 -3.10
CA ASP A 83 3.03 -10.49 -2.72
C ASP A 83 3.25 -9.60 -1.50
N GLY A 84 2.48 -8.53 -1.35
CA GLY A 84 2.65 -7.57 -0.27
C GLY A 84 1.43 -6.69 -0.06
N ILE A 85 1.58 -5.68 0.80
CA ILE A 85 0.49 -4.80 1.21
C ILE A 85 0.82 -3.35 0.87
N LEU A 86 -0.15 -2.67 0.29
CA LEU A 86 -0.16 -1.23 0.09
C LEU A 86 -1.11 -0.58 1.11
N GLY A 87 -0.53 0.05 2.13
CA GLY A 87 -1.24 0.83 3.11
C GLY A 87 -1.91 2.07 2.53
N LEU A 88 -3.13 2.35 2.98
CA LEU A 88 -3.95 3.49 2.54
C LEU A 88 -4.55 4.26 3.72
N ALA A 89 -4.09 4.00 4.95
CA ALA A 89 -4.48 4.76 6.13
C ALA A 89 -3.66 6.07 6.25
N TYR A 90 -3.81 6.78 7.37
CA TYR A 90 -3.16 8.07 7.58
C TYR A 90 -1.67 7.93 7.98
N PRO A 91 -0.83 8.95 7.76
CA PRO A 91 0.58 8.93 8.10
C PRO A 91 0.87 8.62 9.57
N ASP A 92 -0.02 9.00 10.50
CA ASP A 92 0.17 8.81 11.95
C ASP A 92 0.32 7.34 12.39
N TYR A 93 -0.01 6.37 11.52
CA TYR A 93 0.14 4.93 11.78
C TYR A 93 1.16 4.25 10.87
N THR A 94 2.10 4.99 10.30
CA THR A 94 3.27 4.36 9.69
C THR A 94 4.25 3.87 10.75
N SER A 95 4.95 2.79 10.44
CA SER A 95 5.90 2.16 11.37
C SER A 95 7.23 2.93 11.41
N GLY A 96 7.57 3.65 10.34
CA GLY A 96 8.80 4.45 10.21
C GLY A 96 8.59 5.97 10.24
N GLY A 97 7.35 6.44 10.42
CA GLY A 97 7.03 7.87 10.29
C GLY A 97 7.10 8.38 8.85
N GLU A 98 7.11 7.47 7.87
CA GLU A 98 7.21 7.82 6.47
C GLU A 98 5.91 8.37 5.90
N THR A 99 6.00 8.94 4.69
CA THR A 99 4.80 9.39 3.97
C THR A 99 4.21 8.23 3.15
N PRO A 100 2.92 7.87 3.39
CA PRO A 100 2.26 6.82 2.62
C PRO A 100 2.21 7.12 1.11
N LEU A 101 2.20 6.08 0.28
CA LEU A 101 2.23 6.22 -1.18
C LEU A 101 1.14 7.14 -1.73
N PHE A 102 -0.09 7.00 -1.21
CA PHE A 102 -1.21 7.84 -1.63
C PHE A 102 -0.98 9.33 -1.33
N TYR A 103 -0.34 9.66 -0.21
CA TYR A 103 0.02 11.04 0.12
C TYR A 103 1.09 11.56 -0.83
N ASN A 104 2.11 10.74 -1.14
CA ASN A 104 3.10 11.10 -2.14
C ASN A 104 2.50 11.31 -3.54
N MET A 105 1.50 10.53 -3.95
CA MET A 105 0.77 10.77 -5.20
C MET A 105 0.13 12.17 -5.23
N TRP A 106 -0.51 12.58 -4.13
CA TRP A 106 -1.10 13.91 -4.02
C TRP A 106 -0.04 15.01 -4.00
N MET A 107 0.98 14.90 -3.16
CA MET A 107 2.05 15.91 -3.03
C MET A 107 2.85 16.09 -4.32
N GLN A 108 3.01 15.04 -5.12
CA GLN A 108 3.68 15.08 -6.41
C GLN A 108 2.76 15.49 -7.57
N ASN A 109 1.51 15.91 -7.29
CA ASN A 109 0.50 16.34 -8.27
C ASN A 109 0.17 15.26 -9.32
N LEU A 110 0.22 13.98 -8.94
CA LEU A 110 -0.07 12.86 -9.84
C LEU A 110 -1.57 12.57 -9.95
N ILE A 111 -2.35 13.02 -8.97
CA ILE A 111 -3.80 12.81 -8.90
C ILE A 111 -4.53 14.16 -8.76
N PRO A 112 -5.70 14.32 -9.39
CA PRO A 112 -6.38 15.61 -9.43
C PRO A 112 -7.10 15.97 -8.13
N GLN A 113 -7.36 14.98 -7.26
CA GLN A 113 -8.02 15.17 -5.97
C GLN A 113 -7.41 14.26 -4.91
N PRO A 114 -7.36 14.68 -3.63
CA PRO A 114 -6.84 13.86 -2.53
C PRO A 114 -7.90 12.86 -2.03
N ILE A 115 -8.50 12.09 -2.95
CA ILE A 115 -9.45 11.01 -2.63
C ILE A 115 -9.04 9.72 -3.33
N PHE A 116 -9.46 8.58 -2.81
CA PHE A 116 -9.46 7.30 -3.52
C PHE A 116 -10.82 6.62 -3.32
N SER A 117 -11.18 5.73 -4.24
CA SER A 117 -12.45 5.02 -4.17
C SER A 117 -12.28 3.56 -4.56
N PHE A 118 -13.08 2.70 -3.93
CA PHE A 118 -13.16 1.29 -4.25
C PHE A 118 -14.53 0.94 -4.85
N TYR A 119 -14.50 0.10 -5.86
CA TYR A 119 -15.64 -0.70 -6.29
C TYR A 119 -15.26 -2.17 -6.17
N PHE A 120 -16.11 -2.95 -5.53
CA PHE A 120 -16.00 -4.41 -5.48
C PHE A 120 -17.16 -5.00 -6.27
N ASN A 121 -16.86 -5.90 -7.19
CA ASN A 121 -17.89 -6.57 -7.95
C ASN A 121 -18.64 -7.53 -7.01
N PRO A 122 -19.98 -7.44 -6.91
CA PRO A 122 -20.76 -8.34 -6.06
C PRO A 122 -20.72 -9.79 -6.55
N ASP A 123 -20.42 -10.02 -7.84
CA ASP A 123 -20.15 -11.35 -8.37
C ASP A 123 -18.69 -11.72 -8.15
N SER A 124 -18.44 -12.66 -7.24
CA SER A 124 -17.10 -13.15 -6.90
C SER A 124 -16.39 -13.88 -8.05
N SER A 125 -17.10 -14.23 -9.11
CA SER A 125 -16.53 -14.86 -10.32
C SER A 125 -16.21 -13.87 -11.43
N ALA A 126 -16.60 -12.60 -11.29
CA ALA A 126 -16.43 -11.60 -12.33
C ALA A 126 -14.96 -11.21 -12.51
N THR A 127 -14.59 -10.90 -13.76
CA THR A 127 -13.28 -10.36 -14.13
C THR A 127 -13.48 -9.08 -14.95
N PRO A 128 -13.03 -7.91 -14.47
CA PRO A 128 -12.33 -7.68 -13.20
C PRO A 128 -13.24 -7.82 -11.97
N GLY A 129 -12.66 -8.28 -10.86
CA GLY A 129 -13.37 -8.45 -9.58
C GLY A 129 -13.61 -7.14 -8.82
N GLY A 130 -12.99 -6.04 -9.24
CA GLY A 130 -13.15 -4.73 -8.62
C GLY A 130 -12.31 -3.66 -9.30
N GLU A 131 -12.32 -2.46 -8.73
CA GLU A 131 -11.60 -1.29 -9.21
C GLU A 131 -11.17 -0.43 -8.02
N LEU A 132 -9.93 0.07 -8.09
CA LEU A 132 -9.41 1.12 -7.20
C LEU A 132 -9.04 2.32 -8.07
N ILE A 133 -9.58 3.49 -7.73
CA ILE A 133 -9.25 4.76 -8.38
C ILE A 133 -8.54 5.65 -7.38
N PHE A 134 -7.41 6.22 -7.79
CA PHE A 134 -6.78 7.33 -7.10
C PHE A 134 -7.17 8.64 -7.79
N GLY A 135 -7.66 9.61 -7.03
CA GLY A 135 -8.02 10.94 -7.52
C GLY A 135 -9.45 11.11 -8.04
N GLY A 136 -10.33 10.15 -7.82
CA GLY A 136 -11.71 10.21 -8.31
C GLY A 136 -12.56 9.04 -7.87
N ALA A 137 -13.74 8.94 -8.47
CA ALA A 137 -14.65 7.80 -8.35
C ALA A 137 -15.39 7.57 -9.69
N ASP A 138 -15.59 6.31 -10.08
CA ASP A 138 -16.35 5.98 -11.28
C ASP A 138 -17.85 6.09 -11.00
N THR A 139 -18.47 7.13 -11.56
CA THR A 139 -19.92 7.40 -11.45
C THR A 139 -20.79 6.29 -12.07
N SER A 140 -20.24 5.41 -12.90
CA SER A 140 -20.96 4.25 -13.45
C SER A 140 -21.11 3.11 -12.45
N LYS A 141 -20.34 3.13 -11.34
CA LYS A 141 -20.30 2.05 -10.33
C LYS A 141 -21.22 2.25 -9.14
N TYR A 142 -21.89 3.40 -9.05
CA TYR A 142 -22.84 3.67 -7.98
C TYR A 142 -24.04 4.46 -8.49
N THR A 143 -25.11 4.48 -7.69
CA THR A 143 -26.30 5.29 -7.98
C THR A 143 -26.60 6.20 -6.80
N GLY A 144 -27.31 7.30 -7.05
CA GLY A 144 -27.61 8.30 -6.03
C GLY A 144 -26.40 9.12 -5.60
N ALA A 145 -26.53 9.81 -4.48
CA ALA A 145 -25.49 10.66 -3.92
C ALA A 145 -24.65 9.91 -2.88
N ILE A 146 -23.35 10.20 -2.82
CA ILE A 146 -22.47 9.72 -1.76
C ILE A 146 -22.84 10.43 -0.46
N THR A 147 -23.08 9.65 0.59
CA THR A 147 -23.24 10.18 1.95
C THR A 147 -21.87 10.23 2.61
N TYR A 148 -21.42 11.44 2.94
CA TYR A 148 -20.14 11.65 3.63
C TYR A 148 -20.36 11.75 5.13
N VAL A 149 -19.43 11.18 5.88
CA VAL A 149 -19.34 11.25 7.34
C VAL A 149 -17.95 11.75 7.71
N ASN A 150 -17.87 12.53 8.79
CA ASN A 150 -16.60 13.06 9.25
C ASN A 150 -15.77 11.96 9.90
N VAL A 151 -14.46 11.97 9.66
CA VAL A 151 -13.52 11.11 10.38
C VAL A 151 -13.46 11.54 11.84
N SER A 152 -13.66 10.60 12.76
CA SER A 152 -13.71 10.86 14.20
C SER A 152 -12.32 10.91 14.85
N VAL A 153 -11.39 10.07 14.38
CA VAL A 153 -9.98 10.04 14.82
C VAL A 153 -9.08 9.94 13.59
N GLN A 154 -8.26 10.97 13.37
CA GLN A 154 -7.26 10.94 12.30
C GLN A 154 -6.19 9.91 12.63
N GLY A 155 -5.90 9.06 11.65
CA GLY A 155 -5.15 7.83 11.86
C GLY A 155 -5.84 6.66 11.15
N TYR A 156 -7.09 6.38 11.52
CA TYR A 156 -7.90 5.37 10.84
C TYR A 156 -8.98 6.03 9.98
N TRP A 157 -9.48 5.30 8.99
CA TRP A 157 -10.73 5.64 8.32
C TRP A 157 -11.93 5.26 9.20
N GLN A 158 -12.03 5.89 10.37
CA GLN A 158 -13.07 5.67 11.38
C GLN A 158 -14.04 6.86 11.43
N PHE A 159 -15.34 6.60 11.53
CA PHE A 159 -16.43 7.58 11.56
C PHE A 159 -17.48 7.23 12.61
#